data_AF-D0VXZ1-F1
#
_entry.id   AF-D0VXZ1-F1
#
_cell.length_a   1.000
_cell.length_b   1.000
_cell.length_c   1.000
_cell.angle_alpha   90.00
_cell.angle_beta   90.00
_cell.angle_gamma   90.00
#
_symmetry.space_group_name_H-M   'P 1'
#
loop_
_entity.id
_entity.type
_entity.pdbx_description
1 polymer ?
#
loop_
_entity_poly.entity_id
_entity_poly.type
_entity_poly.pdbx_seq_one_letter_code
_entity_poly.pdbx_strand_id
1 'polypeptide(L)'
;PAVRELPFPANIDIRDTVKYKEVMKQYGLGPNGGIVTSLNLFATRFDQVMKFIENRQAASQYVLIDTPGQIEVFTWSASGTIITEALASSFPSVVIYMMDTSRSTSPVTFMSNMLYACSILYKTKLPFIVAMNKTDIIDHSFAVEWMQDFEAFQEALNQEAT
;
A
#
# COMPACT_ATOMS: atom_id res chain seq x y z
N PRO A 1 10.48 5.29 1.45
CA PRO A 1 11.96 5.38 1.33
C PRO A 1 12.47 6.37 0.26
N ALA A 2 11.84 6.48 -0.92
CA ALA A 2 12.33 7.33 -2.03
C ALA A 2 11.75 8.76 -2.07
N VAL A 3 10.85 9.12 -1.14
CA VAL A 3 10.24 10.45 -1.04
C VAL A 3 11.25 11.48 -0.50
N ARG A 4 11.28 12.68 -1.11
CA ARG A 4 12.21 13.76 -0.71
C ARG A 4 11.79 14.46 0.57
N GLU A 5 10.51 14.84 0.67
CA GLU A 5 9.94 15.54 1.81
C GLU A 5 8.57 14.94 2.13
N LEU A 6 8.28 14.77 3.42
CA LEU A 6 6.98 14.28 3.86
C LEU A 6 6.06 15.48 4.07
N PRO A 7 4.81 15.44 3.56
CA PRO A 7 3.85 16.52 3.74
C PRO A 7 3.19 16.50 5.14
N PHE A 8 3.61 15.60 6.03
CA PHE A 8 3.09 15.42 7.38
C PHE A 8 4.21 15.05 8.36
N PRO A 9 4.04 15.32 9.67
CA PRO A 9 4.99 14.86 10.67
C PRO A 9 4.89 13.34 10.84
N ALA A 10 6.03 12.64 10.73
CA ALA A 10 6.12 11.21 10.99
C ALA A 10 6.79 10.94 12.34
N ASN A 11 6.24 10.04 13.15
CA ASN A 11 6.86 9.63 14.41
C ASN A 11 8.06 8.70 14.19
N ILE A 12 7.99 7.87 13.15
CA ILE A 12 9.07 7.02 12.67
C ILE A 12 9.18 7.22 11.17
N ASP A 13 10.38 7.54 10.70
CA ASP A 13 10.69 7.64 9.28
C ASP A 13 11.84 6.67 8.92
N ILE A 14 11.59 5.79 7.95
CA ILE A 14 12.61 4.88 7.41
C ILE A 14 13.87 5.61 6.94
N ARG A 15 13.75 6.88 6.51
CA ARG A 15 14.86 7.71 6.02
C ARG A 15 15.84 8.12 7.12
N ASP A 16 15.44 8.04 8.39
CA ASP A 16 16.34 8.28 9.51
C ASP A 16 17.29 7.11 9.74
N THR A 17 16.84 5.90 9.41
CA THR A 17 17.62 4.66 9.57
C THR A 17 18.37 4.28 8.30
N VAL A 18 17.77 4.48 7.13
CA VAL A 18 18.31 4.02 5.85
C VAL A 18 18.38 5.17 4.84
N LYS A 19 19.59 5.51 4.42
CA LYS A 19 19.83 6.56 3.42
C LYS A 19 19.72 5.99 2.01
N TYR A 20 18.54 6.14 1.41
CA TYR A 20 18.19 5.59 0.08
C TYR A 20 19.25 5.84 -1.02
N LYS A 21 19.75 7.08 -1.14
CA LYS A 21 20.79 7.43 -2.14
C LYS A 21 22.12 6.72 -1.90
N GLU A 22 22.50 6.54 -0.64
CA GLU A 22 23.73 5.84 -0.26
C GLU A 22 23.60 4.35 -0.55
N VAL A 23 22.45 3.75 -0.23
CA VAL A 23 22.14 2.36 -0.57
C VAL A 23 22.26 2.13 -2.08
N MET A 24 21.67 3.00 -2.90
CA MET A 24 21.80 2.89 -4.37
C MET A 24 23.26 2.97 -4.82
N LYS A 25 24.04 3.91 -4.28
CA LYS A 25 25.45 4.09 -4.64
C LYS A 25 26.32 2.92 -4.21
N GLN A 26 26.15 2.45 -2.98
CA GLN A 26 26.99 1.40 -2.38
C GLN A 26 26.77 0.04 -3.05
N TYR A 27 25.52 -0.28 -3.41
CA TYR A 27 25.15 -1.57 -4.00
C TYR A 27 24.97 -1.51 -5.52
N GLY A 28 25.22 -0.36 -6.17
CA GLY A 28 25.06 -0.20 -7.62
C GLY A 28 23.64 -0.41 -8.13
N LEU A 29 22.63 -0.02 -7.33
CA LEU A 29 21.23 -0.36 -7.59
C LEU A 29 20.49 0.76 -8.33
N GLY A 30 19.59 0.37 -9.24
CA GLY A 30 18.57 1.25 -9.79
C GLY A 30 17.49 1.61 -8.76
N PRO A 31 16.53 2.51 -9.11
CA PRO A 31 15.57 3.05 -8.15
C PRO A 31 14.76 2.00 -7.38
N ASN A 32 14.20 1.01 -8.09
CA ASN A 32 13.39 -0.05 -7.47
C ASN A 32 14.23 -0.98 -6.59
N GLY A 33 15.43 -1.36 -7.04
CA GLY A 33 16.38 -2.14 -6.24
C GLY A 33 16.78 -1.40 -4.96
N GLY A 34 16.98 -0.08 -5.04
CA GLY A 34 17.23 0.75 -3.87
C GLY A 34 16.06 0.74 -2.87
N ILE A 35 14.81 0.73 -3.33
CA ILE A 35 13.62 0.68 -2.46
C ILE A 35 13.55 -0.67 -1.75
N VAL A 36 13.70 -1.78 -2.49
CA VAL A 36 13.66 -3.14 -1.95
C VAL A 36 14.77 -3.34 -0.91
N THR A 37 16.01 -2.97 -1.25
CA THR A 37 17.14 -3.10 -0.31
C THR A 37 16.94 -2.21 0.92
N SER A 38 16.39 -1.00 0.75
CA SER A 38 16.09 -0.14 1.89
C SER A 38 15.04 -0.76 2.81
N LEU A 39 14.00 -1.37 2.24
CA LEU A 39 12.97 -2.08 3.00
C LEU A 39 13.54 -3.31 3.72
N ASN A 40 14.45 -4.05 3.07
CA ASN A 40 15.15 -5.19 3.68
C ASN A 40 15.99 -4.75 4.88
N LEU A 41 16.78 -3.68 4.75
CA LEU A 41 17.57 -3.13 5.85
C LEU A 41 16.67 -2.65 7.00
N PHE A 42 15.55 -2.01 6.69
CA PHE A 42 14.60 -1.57 7.70
C PHE A 42 13.94 -2.73 8.44
N ALA A 43 13.57 -3.79 7.72
CA ALA A 43 12.98 -5.00 8.31
C ALA A 43 13.89 -5.63 9.38
N THR A 44 15.23 -5.55 9.24
CA THR A 44 16.16 -6.07 10.25
C THR A 44 16.10 -5.33 11.60
N ARG A 45 15.52 -4.13 11.64
CA ARG A 45 15.36 -3.30 12.85
C ARG A 45 13.90 -3.11 13.23
N PHE A 46 12.99 -3.85 12.60
CA PHE A 46 11.55 -3.65 12.78
C PHE A 46 11.08 -3.94 14.21
N ASP A 47 11.78 -4.81 14.94
CA ASP A 47 11.53 -5.03 16.37
C ASP A 47 11.61 -3.75 17.20
N GLN A 48 12.46 -2.79 16.82
CA GLN A 48 12.56 -1.50 17.52
C GLN A 48 11.31 -0.64 17.26
N VAL A 49 10.75 -0.74 16.05
CA VAL A 49 9.49 -0.08 15.67
C VAL A 49 8.33 -0.69 16.46
N MET A 50 8.27 -2.02 16.54
CA MET A 50 7.24 -2.71 17.33
C MET A 50 7.24 -2.27 18.80
N LYS A 51 8.42 -2.24 19.43
CA LYS A 51 8.58 -1.75 20.81
C LYS A 51 8.17 -0.28 20.97
N PHE A 52 8.48 0.56 19.98
CA PHE A 52 8.05 1.95 20.00
C PHE A 52 6.53 2.07 19.95
N ILE A 53 5.87 1.29 19.10
CA ILE A 53 4.40 1.27 18.99
C ILE A 53 3.78 0.79 20.31
N GLU A 54 4.29 -0.32 20.88
CA GLU A 54 3.84 -0.87 22.17
C GLU A 54 3.90 0.18 23.30
N ASN A 55 5.02 0.89 23.42
CA ASN A 55 5.21 1.93 24.45
C ASN A 55 4.26 3.13 24.30
N ARG A 56 3.69 3.34 23.11
CA ARG A 56 2.78 4.46 22.82
C ARG A 56 1.31 4.06 22.76
N GLN A 57 0.96 2.80 22.98
CA GLN A 57 -0.43 2.33 22.93
C GLN A 57 -1.36 3.12 23.85
N ALA A 58 -0.89 3.51 25.04
CA ALA A 58 -1.70 4.28 25.98
C ALA A 58 -1.96 5.73 25.52
N ALA A 59 -1.14 6.26 24.62
CA ALA A 59 -1.20 7.65 24.16
C ALA A 59 -1.78 7.80 22.74
N SER A 60 -1.89 6.71 21.98
CA SER A 60 -2.30 6.73 20.58
C SER A 60 -3.26 5.59 20.28
N GLN A 61 -4.48 5.94 19.85
CA GLN A 61 -5.52 4.96 19.52
C GLN A 61 -5.26 4.24 18.19
N TYR A 62 -4.60 4.92 17.25
CA TYR A 62 -4.33 4.40 15.91
C TYR A 62 -2.87 4.62 15.53
N VAL A 63 -2.35 3.69 14.72
CA VAL A 63 -1.05 3.77 14.07
C VAL A 63 -1.28 3.72 12.57
N LEU A 64 -0.86 4.76 11.86
CA LEU A 64 -0.92 4.83 10.41
C LEU A 64 0.45 4.51 9.84
N ILE A 65 0.49 3.62 8.85
CA ILE A 65 1.73 3.16 8.22
C ILE A 65 1.65 3.49 6.74
N ASP A 66 2.49 4.43 6.32
CA ASP A 66 2.67 4.77 4.91
C ASP A 66 3.68 3.82 4.27
N THR A 67 3.28 3.18 3.17
CA THR A 67 4.08 2.15 2.49
C THR A 67 4.83 2.75 1.29
N PRO A 68 5.85 2.07 0.74
CA PRO A 68 6.48 2.52 -0.50
C PRO A 68 5.46 2.71 -1.64
N GLY A 69 5.58 3.80 -2.42
CA GLY A 69 4.67 4.07 -3.53
C GLY A 69 4.71 3.07 -4.69
N GLN A 70 5.71 2.19 -4.73
CA GLN A 70 5.73 1.01 -5.60
C GLN A 70 5.13 -0.15 -4.82
N ILE A 71 3.85 -0.43 -5.06
CA ILE A 71 3.05 -1.37 -4.25
C ILE A 71 3.68 -2.77 -4.24
N GLU A 72 4.26 -3.22 -5.35
CA GLU A 72 4.87 -4.54 -5.48
C GLU A 72 6.07 -4.73 -4.54
N VAL A 73 6.80 -3.65 -4.27
CA VAL A 73 7.96 -3.70 -3.38
C VAL A 73 7.51 -4.01 -1.95
N PHE A 74 6.30 -3.62 -1.55
CA PHE A 74 5.77 -3.94 -0.23
C PHE A 74 5.01 -5.27 -0.24
N THR A 75 4.11 -5.48 -1.21
CA THR A 75 3.21 -6.64 -1.21
C THR A 75 3.90 -7.94 -1.64
N TRP A 76 4.93 -7.89 -2.48
CA TRP A 76 5.59 -9.10 -3.01
C TRP A 76 6.99 -9.35 -2.44
N SER A 77 7.54 -8.45 -1.62
CA SER A 77 8.84 -8.68 -0.97
C SER A 77 8.72 -9.49 0.32
N ALA A 78 9.80 -10.19 0.65
CA ALA A 78 9.94 -10.86 1.94
C ALA A 78 9.91 -9.85 3.09
N SER A 79 10.55 -8.69 2.94
CA SER A 79 10.59 -7.66 3.98
C SER A 79 9.23 -7.03 4.25
N GLY A 80 8.44 -6.74 3.21
CA GLY A 80 7.07 -6.26 3.40
C GLY A 80 6.15 -7.32 4.03
N THR A 81 6.36 -8.60 3.69
CA THR A 81 5.65 -9.72 4.35
C THR A 81 6.00 -9.79 5.84
N ILE A 82 7.29 -9.77 6.20
CA ILE A 82 7.75 -9.79 7.60
C ILE A 82 7.17 -8.61 8.39
N ILE A 83 7.22 -7.40 7.82
CA ILE A 83 6.68 -6.19 8.44
C ILE A 83 5.17 -6.34 8.69
N THR A 84 4.43 -6.80 7.68
CA THR A 84 2.97 -6.96 7.75
C THR A 84 2.58 -8.03 8.78
N GLU A 85 3.26 -9.17 8.79
CA GLU A 85 3.02 -10.26 9.75
C GLU A 85 3.37 -9.87 11.19
N ALA A 86 4.47 -9.13 11.39
CA ALA A 86 4.84 -8.62 12.70
C ALA A 86 3.75 -7.67 13.25
N LEU A 87 3.25 -6.75 12.43
CA LEU A 87 2.15 -5.86 12.82
C LEU A 87 0.85 -6.62 13.11
N ALA A 88 0.49 -7.54 12.21
CA ALA A 88 -0.73 -8.34 12.31
C ALA A 88 -0.76 -9.25 13.53
N SER A 89 0.39 -9.78 13.94
CA SER A 89 0.50 -10.68 15.09
C SER A 89 0.46 -9.94 16.44
N SER A 90 0.87 -8.67 16.48
CA SER A 90 0.88 -7.87 17.71
C SER A 90 -0.33 -6.95 17.86
N PHE A 91 -0.92 -6.48 16.76
CA PHE A 91 -1.99 -5.47 16.79
C PHE A 91 -3.13 -5.81 15.81
N PRO A 92 -4.39 -5.45 16.14
CA PRO A 92 -5.48 -5.45 15.18
C PRO A 92 -5.13 -4.56 13.98
N SER A 93 -4.87 -5.19 12.84
CA SER A 93 -4.34 -4.54 11.64
C SER A 93 -5.34 -4.62 10.49
N VAL A 94 -5.50 -3.52 9.75
CA VAL A 94 -6.40 -3.42 8.59
C VAL A 94 -5.59 -2.89 7.41
N VAL A 95 -5.75 -3.51 6.25
CA VAL A 95 -5.14 -3.03 5.01
C VAL A 95 -6.10 -2.08 4.31
N ILE A 96 -5.65 -0.86 4.03
CA ILE A 96 -6.39 0.12 3.23
C ILE A 96 -5.77 0.16 1.84
N TYR A 97 -6.49 -0.36 0.84
CA TYR A 97 -6.08 -0.33 -0.55
C TYR A 97 -6.66 0.92 -1.22
N MET A 98 -5.77 1.85 -1.53
CA MET A 98 -6.12 3.13 -2.15
C MET A 98 -6.27 2.96 -3.67
N MET A 99 -7.50 2.99 -4.16
CA MET A 99 -7.79 3.00 -5.60
C MET A 99 -7.92 4.44 -6.09
N ASP A 100 -7.21 4.81 -7.15
CA ASP A 100 -7.40 6.10 -7.82
C ASP A 100 -8.64 6.04 -8.72
N THR A 101 -9.74 6.67 -8.30
CA THR A 101 -11.01 6.67 -9.03
C THR A 101 -10.86 7.30 -10.41
N SER A 102 -10.11 8.39 -10.51
CA SER A 102 -9.91 9.12 -11.77
C SER A 102 -9.19 8.30 -12.85
N ARG A 103 -8.40 7.30 -12.43
CA ARG A 103 -7.65 6.40 -13.32
C ARG A 103 -8.36 5.07 -13.57
N SER A 104 -9.46 4.80 -12.86
CA SER A 104 -10.16 3.52 -12.89
C SER A 104 -11.53 3.61 -13.58
N THR A 105 -11.79 4.68 -14.35
CA THR A 105 -13.04 4.87 -15.09
C THR A 105 -13.19 3.95 -16.31
N SER A 106 -12.11 3.30 -16.73
CA SER A 106 -12.14 2.23 -17.74
C SER A 106 -12.53 0.91 -17.05
N PRO A 107 -13.59 0.21 -17.48
CA PRO A 107 -13.98 -1.10 -16.96
C PRO A 107 -12.83 -2.11 -16.90
N VAL A 108 -11.98 -2.19 -17.93
CA VAL A 108 -10.82 -3.09 -17.96
C VAL A 108 -9.78 -2.73 -16.88
N THR A 109 -9.55 -1.43 -16.68
CA THR A 109 -8.62 -0.93 -15.66
C THR A 109 -9.18 -1.19 -14.25
N PHE A 110 -10.48 -0.95 -14.06
CA PHE A 110 -11.18 -1.25 -12.82
C PHE A 110 -11.09 -2.74 -12.47
N MET A 111 -11.38 -3.62 -13.44
CA MET A 111 -11.26 -5.08 -13.26
C MET A 111 -9.86 -5.47 -12.80
N SER A 112 -8.84 -4.94 -13.47
CA SER A 112 -7.44 -5.24 -13.17
C SER A 112 -7.07 -4.79 -11.75
N ASN A 113 -7.52 -3.60 -11.33
CA ASN A 113 -7.33 -3.10 -9.97
C ASN A 113 -8.05 -3.97 -8.92
N MET A 114 -9.28 -4.41 -9.18
CA MET A 114 -10.02 -5.27 -8.26
C MET A 114 -9.37 -6.66 -8.13
N LEU A 115 -8.91 -7.26 -9.23
CA LEU A 115 -8.15 -8.51 -9.17
C LEU A 115 -6.84 -8.36 -8.38
N TYR A 116 -6.18 -7.22 -8.51
CA TYR A 116 -4.97 -6.92 -7.74
C TYR A 116 -5.28 -6.74 -6.25
N ALA A 117 -6.34 -6.00 -5.92
CA ALA A 117 -6.83 -5.83 -4.55
C ALA A 117 -7.16 -7.19 -3.91
N CYS A 118 -7.89 -8.05 -4.63
CA CYS A 118 -8.17 -9.42 -4.20
C CYS A 118 -6.90 -10.24 -3.95
N SER A 119 -5.90 -10.13 -4.84
CA SER A 119 -4.62 -10.82 -4.67
C SER A 119 -3.90 -10.42 -3.38
N ILE A 120 -3.94 -9.13 -3.03
CA ILE A 120 -3.37 -8.63 -1.77
C ILE A 120 -4.18 -9.09 -0.56
N LEU A 121 -5.51 -9.07 -0.64
CA LEU A 121 -6.39 -9.57 0.41
C LEU A 121 -6.05 -11.04 0.74
N TYR A 122 -5.97 -11.91 -0.28
CA TYR A 122 -5.63 -13.33 -0.08
C TYR A 122 -4.22 -13.53 0.46
N LYS A 123 -3.26 -12.71 0.04
CA LYS A 123 -1.89 -12.78 0.52
C LYS A 123 -1.77 -12.37 1.98
N THR A 124 -2.34 -11.21 2.33
CA THR A 124 -2.21 -10.60 3.66
C THR A 124 -3.11 -11.27 4.69
N LYS A 125 -4.26 -11.80 4.27
CA LYS A 125 -5.28 -12.40 5.15
C LYS A 125 -5.73 -11.47 6.29
N LEU A 126 -5.69 -10.16 6.03
CA LEU A 126 -6.12 -9.13 6.95
C LEU A 126 -7.49 -8.57 6.54
N PRO A 127 -8.26 -8.01 7.49
CA PRO A 127 -9.38 -7.13 7.14
C PRO A 127 -8.92 -6.09 6.10
N PHE A 128 -9.70 -5.93 5.04
CA PHE A 128 -9.28 -5.21 3.85
C PHE A 128 -10.36 -4.22 3.43
N ILE A 129 -9.97 -2.97 3.24
CA ILE A 129 -10.85 -1.88 2.84
C ILE A 129 -10.33 -1.33 1.51
N VAL A 130 -11.18 -1.34 0.49
CA VAL A 130 -10.92 -0.60 -0.76
C VAL A 130 -11.39 0.84 -0.54
N ALA A 131 -10.45 1.79 -0.55
CA ALA A 131 -10.72 3.21 -0.43
C ALA A 131 -10.61 3.88 -1.80
N MET A 132 -11.73 4.35 -2.33
CA MET A 132 -11.78 5.09 -3.59
C MET A 132 -11.36 6.55 -3.35
N ASN A 133 -10.21 6.92 -3.89
CA ASN A 133 -9.58 8.22 -3.67
C ASN A 133 -9.82 9.16 -4.87
N LYS A 134 -9.68 10.47 -4.62
CA LYS A 134 -9.86 11.55 -5.61
C LYS A 134 -11.29 11.65 -6.15
N THR A 135 -12.26 11.40 -5.28
CA THR A 135 -13.70 11.53 -5.61
C THR A 135 -14.12 12.98 -5.86
N ASP A 136 -13.29 13.95 -5.44
CA ASP A 136 -13.42 15.36 -5.81
C ASP A 136 -13.18 15.62 -7.30
N ILE A 137 -12.46 14.74 -8.00
CA ILE A 137 -12.17 14.84 -9.44
C ILE A 137 -13.21 14.08 -10.26
N ILE A 138 -13.48 12.81 -9.91
CA ILE A 138 -14.46 11.95 -10.59
C ILE A 138 -15.27 11.22 -9.54
N ASP A 139 -16.59 11.25 -9.67
CA ASP A 139 -17.47 10.51 -8.76
C ASP A 139 -17.31 8.99 -8.89
N HIS A 140 -17.51 8.30 -7.79
CA HIS A 140 -17.27 6.87 -7.63
C HIS A 140 -18.50 5.99 -7.85
N SER A 141 -19.67 6.55 -8.17
CA SER A 141 -20.91 5.77 -8.32
C SER A 141 -20.80 4.66 -9.35
N PHE A 142 -20.06 4.88 -10.45
CA PHE A 142 -19.83 3.86 -11.48
C PHE A 142 -19.14 2.61 -10.91
N ALA A 143 -18.17 2.79 -10.02
CA ALA A 143 -17.43 1.69 -9.42
C ALA A 143 -18.31 0.92 -8.43
N VAL A 144 -19.18 1.62 -7.69
CA VAL A 144 -20.16 1.00 -6.79
C VAL A 144 -21.18 0.19 -7.59
N GLU A 145 -21.70 0.76 -8.68
CA GLU A 145 -22.62 0.11 -9.60
C GLU A 145 -22.00 -1.16 -10.18
N TRP A 146 -20.78 -1.08 -10.74
CA TRP A 146 -20.09 -2.26 -11.30
C TRP A 146 -19.79 -3.36 -10.27
N MET A 147 -19.64 -3.02 -8.98
CA MET A 147 -19.46 -4.01 -7.92
C MET A 147 -20.77 -4.66 -7.47
N GLN A 148 -21.91 -3.99 -7.67
CA GLN A 148 -23.23 -4.46 -7.22
C GLN A 148 -24.04 -5.09 -8.35
N ASP A 149 -23.79 -4.68 -9.59
CA ASP A 149 -24.50 -5.10 -10.80
C ASP A 149 -23.49 -5.63 -11.85
N PHE A 150 -23.49 -6.94 -12.01
CA PHE A 150 -22.64 -7.62 -12.98
C PHE A 150 -23.06 -7.37 -14.43
N GLU A 151 -24.36 -7.19 -14.71
CA GLU A 151 -24.85 -6.95 -16.08
C GLU A 151 -24.41 -5.56 -16.55
N ALA A 152 -24.57 -4.55 -15.69
CA ALA A 152 -24.09 -3.19 -15.95
C ALA A 152 -22.57 -3.17 -16.23
N PHE A 153 -21.79 -3.93 -15.46
CA PHE A 153 -20.36 -4.03 -15.68
C PHE A 153 -20.00 -4.73 -17.00
N GLN A 154 -20.71 -5.81 -17.35
CA GLN A 154 -20.48 -6.54 -18.59
C GLN A 154 -20.85 -5.70 -19.82
N GLU A 155 -21.92 -4.91 -19.75
CA GLU A 155 -22.27 -3.97 -20.80
C GLU A 155 -21.18 -2.92 -21.01
N ALA A 156 -20.68 -2.32 -19.92
CA ALA A 156 -19.59 -1.34 -19.99
C ALA A 156 -18.32 -1.91 -20.64
N LEU A 157 -17.97 -3.17 -20.34
CA LEU A 157 -16.84 -3.87 -20.98
C LEU A 157 -17.03 -4.05 -22.50
N ASN A 158 -18.24 -4.41 -22.94
CA ASN A 158 -18.54 -4.60 -24.36
C ASN A 158 -18.49 -3.27 -25.13
N GLN A 159 -18.97 -2.19 -24.52
CA GLN A 159 -18.93 -0.85 -25.12
C GLN A 159 -17.49 -0.34 -25.30
N GLU A 160 -16.58 -0.65 -24.37
CA GLU A 160 -15.15 -0.26 -24.50
C GLU A 160 -14.41 -1.08 -25.57
N ALA A 161 -14.86 -2.30 -25.87
CA ALA A 161 -14.27 -3.17 -26.89
C ALA A 161 -14.70 -2.86 -28.32
N THR A 162 -15.65 -1.92 -28.52
CA THR A 162 -16.22 -1.55 -29.82
C THR A 162 -15.71 -0.18 -30.27
#